data_AF-F9HFE8-F1
#
_entry.id   AF-F9HFE8-F1
#
_cell.length_a   1.000
_cell.length_b   1.000
_cell.length_c   1.000
_cell.angle_alpha   90.00
_cell.angle_beta   90.00
_cell.angle_gamma   90.00
#
_symmetry.space_group_name_H-M   'P 1'
#
loop_
_entity.id
_entity.type
_entity.pdbx_description
1 polymer ?
#
loop_
_entity_poly.entity_id
_entity_poly.type
_entity_poly.pdbx_seq_one_letter_code
_entity_poly.pdbx_strand_id
1 'polypeptide(L)'
;MEDLCDLPTVRFTQEKDEYLYYSENLVDTSASSQMFNVTDRATLNGILERTDAYATGSGFLDSASVNGITVIPVKDALDNRMVYVKREEVELTQAGDAFVTVMKAYFEKKRKV
;
A
#
# COMPACT_ATOMS: atom_id res chain seq x y z
N MET A 1 -5.45 -15.78 6.47
CA MET A 1 -6.43 -15.48 5.41
C MET A 1 -7.78 -16.11 5.69
N GLU A 2 -7.84 -17.24 6.39
CA GLU A 2 -9.12 -17.84 6.83
C GLU A 2 -10.04 -16.86 7.55
N ASP A 3 -9.49 -15.99 8.40
CA ASP A 3 -10.24 -14.94 9.12
C ASP A 3 -10.95 -13.92 8.20
N LEU A 4 -10.59 -13.89 6.90
CA LEU A 4 -11.05 -12.89 5.93
C LEU A 4 -11.94 -13.49 4.83
N CYS A 5 -12.16 -14.81 4.80
CA CYS A 5 -12.85 -15.50 3.70
C CYS A 5 -14.26 -14.94 3.45
N ASP A 6 -15.00 -14.62 4.51
CA ASP A 6 -16.39 -14.15 4.38
C ASP A 6 -16.50 -12.65 4.09
N LEU A 7 -15.40 -11.89 4.21
CA LEU A 7 -15.40 -10.45 4.00
C LEU A 7 -15.20 -10.09 2.53
N PRO A 8 -15.86 -9.03 2.02
CA PRO A 8 -15.59 -8.51 0.69
C PRO A 8 -14.17 -7.94 0.60
N THR A 9 -13.52 -8.12 -0.55
CA THR A 9 -12.19 -7.56 -0.82
C THR A 9 -12.28 -6.38 -1.77
N VAL A 10 -11.55 -5.30 -1.46
CA VAL A 10 -11.31 -4.18 -2.38
C VAL A 10 -9.88 -4.26 -2.91
N ARG A 11 -9.75 -4.34 -4.23
CA ARG A 11 -8.50 -4.52 -4.94
C ARG A 11 -8.19 -3.32 -5.83
N PHE A 12 -7.04 -2.70 -5.60
CA PHE A 12 -6.52 -1.69 -6.52
C PHE A 12 -5.88 -2.37 -7.73
N THR A 13 -6.33 -2.01 -8.94
CA THR A 13 -5.77 -2.46 -10.22
C THR A 13 -5.76 -1.31 -11.23
N GLN A 14 -4.61 -1.04 -11.85
CA GLN A 14 -4.49 -0.05 -12.93
C GLN A 14 -4.27 -0.69 -14.31
N GLU A 15 -3.98 -1.99 -14.35
CA GLU A 15 -3.60 -2.69 -15.57
C GLU A 15 -4.75 -3.55 -16.10
N LYS A 16 -4.77 -3.72 -17.43
CA LYS A 16 -5.69 -4.66 -18.10
C LYS A 16 -5.28 -6.12 -17.87
N ASP A 17 -3.98 -6.37 -17.72
CA ASP A 17 -3.40 -7.68 -17.47
C ASP A 17 -2.85 -7.74 -16.05
N GLU A 18 -3.17 -8.81 -15.30
CA GLU A 18 -2.73 -8.98 -13.92
C GLU A 18 -1.21 -9.26 -13.85
N TYR A 19 -0.39 -8.21 -13.83
CA TYR A 19 1.03 -8.34 -13.50
C TYR A 19 1.20 -8.59 -12.00
N LEU A 20 1.14 -9.86 -11.61
CA LEU A 20 1.34 -10.33 -10.22
C LEU A 20 2.59 -9.75 -9.54
N TYR A 21 3.66 -9.47 -10.29
CA TYR A 21 4.94 -8.97 -9.75
C TYR A 21 4.92 -7.50 -9.30
N TYR A 22 3.96 -6.70 -9.77
CA TYR A 22 3.76 -5.30 -9.34
C TYR A 22 2.41 -5.09 -8.65
N SER A 23 1.67 -6.16 -8.42
CA SER A 23 0.45 -6.13 -7.64
C SER A 23 0.79 -5.76 -6.20
N GLU A 24 0.20 -4.67 -5.71
CA GLU A 24 0.26 -4.32 -4.29
C GLU A 24 -0.55 -5.29 -3.41
N ASN A 25 -1.30 -6.22 -4.01
CA ASN A 25 -1.99 -7.29 -3.30
C ASN A 25 -0.98 -8.40 -2.98
N LEU A 26 -0.43 -8.33 -1.78
CA LEU A 26 0.60 -9.23 -1.27
C LEU A 26 0.07 -10.60 -0.82
N VAL A 27 -1.26 -10.78 -0.80
CA VAL A 27 -1.90 -11.99 -0.31
C VAL A 27 -2.97 -12.47 -1.28
N ASP A 28 -3.14 -13.78 -1.33
CA ASP A 28 -4.20 -14.41 -2.10
C ASP A 28 -5.56 -14.12 -1.44
N THR A 29 -6.45 -13.47 -2.19
CA THR A 29 -7.82 -13.13 -1.77
C THR A 29 -8.87 -13.88 -2.59
N SER A 30 -8.49 -14.96 -3.27
CA SER A 30 -9.39 -15.77 -4.10
C SER A 30 -10.55 -16.41 -3.31
N ALA A 31 -10.39 -16.56 -1.99
CA ALA A 31 -11.42 -17.08 -1.09
C ALA A 31 -12.46 -16.04 -0.65
N SER A 32 -12.33 -14.78 -1.06
CA SER A 32 -13.24 -13.71 -0.65
C SER A 32 -14.64 -13.87 -1.24
N SER A 33 -15.66 -13.58 -0.43
CA SER A 33 -17.08 -13.66 -0.80
C SER A 33 -17.47 -12.75 -1.97
N GLN A 34 -16.82 -11.59 -2.10
CA GLN A 34 -17.07 -10.62 -3.17
C GLN A 34 -15.82 -9.75 -3.41
N MET A 35 -15.52 -9.45 -4.68
CA MET A 35 -14.36 -8.64 -5.06
C MET A 35 -14.76 -7.35 -5.78
N PHE A 36 -14.28 -6.21 -5.28
CA PHE A 36 -14.37 -4.90 -5.91
C PHE A 36 -13.04 -4.53 -6.54
N ASN A 37 -13.00 -4.31 -7.86
CA ASN A 37 -11.80 -3.82 -8.55
C ASN A 37 -11.91 -2.31 -8.75
N VAL A 38 -10.93 -1.55 -8.28
CA VAL A 38 -10.89 -0.08 -8.36
C VAL A 38 -9.57 0.41 -8.95
N THR A 39 -9.60 1.53 -9.68
CA THR A 39 -8.44 2.09 -10.38
C THR A 39 -7.82 3.31 -9.67
N ASP A 40 -8.42 3.77 -8.57
CA ASP A 40 -7.95 4.90 -7.77
C ASP A 40 -8.06 4.61 -6.25
N ARG A 41 -7.17 5.23 -5.48
CA ARG A 41 -7.06 5.01 -4.03
C ARG A 41 -8.14 5.71 -3.22
N ALA A 42 -8.71 6.80 -3.74
CA ALA A 42 -9.75 7.52 -3.03
C ALA A 42 -11.04 6.68 -2.99
N THR A 43 -11.39 6.02 -4.10
CA THR A 43 -12.49 5.06 -4.16
C THR A 43 -12.24 3.86 -3.26
N LEU A 44 -11.02 3.31 -3.26
CA LEU A 44 -10.65 2.22 -2.34
C LEU A 44 -10.93 2.60 -0.89
N ASN A 45 -10.38 3.74 -0.44
CA ASN A 45 -10.59 4.22 0.93
C ASN A 45 -12.06 4.51 1.20
N GLY A 46 -12.78 5.09 0.23
CA GLY A 46 -14.20 5.39 0.37
C GLY A 46 -15.06 4.16 0.63
N ILE A 47 -14.73 3.01 0.02
CA ILE A 47 -15.37 1.72 0.29
C ILE A 47 -15.02 1.23 1.69
N LEU A 48 -13.73 1.17 2.04
CA LEU A 48 -13.26 0.67 3.34
C LEU A 48 -13.85 1.47 4.52
N GLU A 49 -14.06 2.77 4.35
CA GLU A 49 -14.67 3.63 5.38
C GLU A 49 -16.17 3.34 5.63
N ARG A 50 -16.85 2.66 4.71
CA ARG A 50 -18.33 2.57 4.68
C ARG A 50 -18.86 1.14 4.68
N THR A 51 -17.99 0.14 4.64
CA THR A 51 -18.34 -1.27 4.60
C THR A 51 -17.45 -2.09 5.54
N ASP A 52 -17.72 -3.38 5.64
CA ASP A 52 -16.88 -4.39 6.28
C ASP A 52 -15.83 -4.97 5.33
N ALA A 53 -15.66 -4.38 4.15
CA ALA A 53 -14.67 -4.85 3.18
C ALA A 53 -13.25 -4.60 3.68
N TYR A 54 -12.32 -5.44 3.23
CA TYR A 54 -10.90 -5.28 3.53
C TYR A 54 -10.09 -5.05 2.25
N ALA A 55 -8.90 -4.48 2.42
CA ALA A 55 -7.89 -4.40 1.37
C ALA A 55 -6.53 -4.77 1.96
N THR A 56 -5.64 -5.25 1.10
CA THR A 56 -4.26 -5.56 1.46
C THR A 56 -3.34 -4.66 0.67
N GLY A 57 -2.25 -4.19 1.29
CA GLY A 57 -1.30 -3.30 0.63
C GLY A 57 0.04 -3.27 1.33
N SER A 58 1.07 -2.83 0.60
CA SER A 58 2.45 -2.68 1.09
C SER A 58 2.81 -1.24 1.50
N GLY A 59 1.84 -0.33 1.44
CA GLY A 59 2.05 1.11 1.58
C GLY A 59 2.46 1.55 2.98
N PHE A 60 3.17 2.69 3.04
CA PHE A 60 3.42 3.40 4.29
C PHE A 60 2.18 4.22 4.68
N LEU A 61 1.59 3.91 5.84
CA LEU A 61 0.40 4.59 6.34
C LEU A 61 0.80 5.49 7.52
N ASP A 62 0.52 6.80 7.41
CA ASP A 62 0.53 7.65 8.60
C ASP A 62 -0.76 7.40 9.38
N SER A 63 -0.67 7.30 10.70
CA SER A 63 -1.81 7.16 11.61
C SER A 63 -2.90 8.23 11.40
N ALA A 64 -2.52 9.41 10.89
CA ALA A 64 -3.44 10.50 10.54
C ALA A 64 -4.13 10.34 9.17
N SER A 65 -3.69 9.41 8.33
CA SER A 65 -4.15 9.23 6.94
C SER A 65 -5.24 8.18 6.77
N VAL A 66 -5.57 7.43 7.83
CA VAL A 66 -6.57 6.35 7.81
C VAL A 66 -7.77 6.73 8.67
N ASN A 67 -8.59 7.65 8.16
CA ASN A 67 -9.78 8.11 8.88
C ASN A 67 -10.86 7.02 8.86
N GLY A 68 -11.11 6.35 9.99
CA GLY A 68 -12.15 5.31 10.07
C GLY A 68 -11.76 3.97 9.44
N ILE A 69 -10.50 3.79 9.04
CA ILE A 69 -9.97 2.52 8.53
C ILE A 69 -9.04 1.92 9.60
N THR A 70 -9.30 0.68 9.99
CA THR A 70 -8.41 -0.05 10.92
C THR A 70 -7.29 -0.72 10.14
N VAL A 71 -6.04 -0.42 10.52
CA VAL A 71 -4.85 -1.00 9.89
C VAL A 71 -4.33 -2.13 10.77
N ILE A 72 -4.26 -3.33 10.21
CA ILE A 72 -3.82 -4.53 10.93
C ILE A 72 -2.55 -5.07 10.24
N PRO A 73 -1.41 -5.19 10.96
CA PRO A 73 -0.23 -5.87 10.44
C PRO A 73 -0.54 -7.33 10.11
N VAL A 74 -0.13 -7.79 8.93
CA VAL A 74 -0.24 -9.20 8.55
C VAL A 74 0.75 -10.01 9.40
N LYS A 75 0.30 -11.16 9.93
CA LYS A 75 1.18 -12.07 10.67
C LYS A 75 2.24 -12.64 9.71
N ASP A 76 3.49 -12.68 10.17
CA ASP A 76 4.63 -13.17 9.38
C ASP A 76 4.89 -12.38 8.07
N ALA A 77 4.50 -11.10 8.02
CA ALA A 77 4.71 -10.25 6.85
C ALA A 77 6.21 -10.06 6.54
N LEU A 78 6.51 -9.95 5.25
CA LEU A 78 7.83 -9.54 4.77
C LEU A 78 8.07 -8.05 5.10
N ASP A 79 9.30 -7.73 5.46
CA ASP A 79 9.73 -6.34 5.64
C ASP A 79 9.69 -5.58 4.32
N ASN A 80 8.70 -4.70 4.17
CA ASN A 80 8.62 -3.80 3.03
C ASN A 80 9.73 -2.73 3.12
N ARG A 81 10.49 -2.56 2.03
CA ARG A 81 11.54 -1.55 1.92
C ARG A 81 11.15 -0.49 0.91
N MET A 82 11.07 0.74 1.37
CA MET A 82 10.93 1.87 0.46
C MET A 82 12.30 2.31 -0.04
N VAL A 83 12.45 2.38 -1.35
CA VAL A 83 13.68 2.78 -2.05
C VAL A 83 13.37 3.88 -3.05
N TYR A 84 14.37 4.71 -3.35
CA TYR A 84 14.34 5.55 -4.54
C TYR A 84 15.27 4.93 -5.58
N VAL A 85 14.89 5.00 -6.85
CA VAL A 85 15.65 4.44 -7.96
C VAL A 85 16.11 5.58 -8.86
N LYS A 86 17.39 5.59 -9.21
CA LYS A 86 17.97 6.50 -10.20
C LYS A 86 18.74 5.70 -11.26
N ARG A 87 18.94 6.30 -12.43
CA ARG A 87 19.94 5.79 -13.38
C ARG A 87 21.33 5.96 -12.76
N GLU A 88 22.16 4.92 -12.88
CA GLU A 88 23.50 4.90 -12.28
C GLU A 88 24.34 6.10 -12.75
N GLU A 89 24.35 6.33 -14.07
CA GLU A 89 25.14 7.37 -14.75
C GLU A 89 24.61 8.81 -14.56
N VAL A 90 23.44 8.99 -13.93
CA VAL A 90 22.82 10.31 -13.78
C VAL A 90 22.98 10.78 -12.35
N GLU A 91 23.71 11.88 -12.15
CA GLU A 91 23.76 12.54 -10.85
C GLU A 91 22.42 13.20 -10.51
N LEU A 92 22.09 13.23 -9.22
CA LEU A 92 20.91 13.94 -8.77
C LEU A 92 21.10 15.44 -9.01
N THR A 93 20.03 16.10 -9.43
CA THR A 93 20.01 17.56 -9.42
C THR A 93 20.03 18.06 -7.99
N GLN A 94 20.37 19.33 -7.77
CA GLN A 94 20.28 19.95 -6.45
C GLN A 94 18.88 19.76 -5.81
N ALA A 95 17.82 19.85 -6.62
CA ALA A 95 16.46 19.58 -6.17
C ALA A 95 16.23 18.10 -5.81
N GLY A 96 16.80 17.18 -6.58
CA GLY A 96 16.77 15.74 -6.29
C GLY A 96 17.48 15.37 -4.99
N ASP A 97 18.68 15.92 -4.75
CA ASP A 97 19.41 15.73 -3.49
C ASP A 97 18.64 16.29 -2.30
N ALA A 98 18.09 17.49 -2.45
CA ALA A 98 17.24 18.09 -1.41
C ALA A 98 16.02 17.21 -1.11
N PHE A 99 15.34 16.71 -2.14
CA PHE A 99 14.20 15.81 -1.99
C PHE A 99 14.58 14.53 -1.24
N VAL A 100 15.63 13.83 -1.69
CA VAL A 100 16.08 12.57 -1.05
C VAL A 100 16.48 12.81 0.41
N THR A 101 17.15 13.93 0.70
CA THR A 101 17.55 14.31 2.06
C THR A 101 16.33 14.53 2.97
N VAL A 102 15.33 15.29 2.49
CA VAL A 102 14.09 15.55 3.23
C VAL A 102 13.34 14.24 3.49
N MET A 103 13.20 13.38 2.47
CA MET A 103 12.50 12.11 2.63
C MET A 103 13.21 11.18 3.62
N LYS A 104 14.54 11.04 3.54
CA LYS A 104 15.32 10.24 4.50
C LYS A 104 15.14 10.73 5.94
N ALA A 105 15.19 12.05 6.17
CA ALA A 105 14.97 12.64 7.49
C ALA A 105 13.53 12.41 8.00
N TYR A 106 12.53 12.53 7.12
CA TYR A 106 11.13 12.29 7.44
C TYR A 106 10.89 10.84 7.92
N PHE A 107 11.38 9.86 7.16
CA PHE A 107 11.18 8.45 7.50
C PHE A 107 11.99 7.99 8.71
N GLU A 108 13.20 8.51 8.93
CA GLU A 108 13.97 8.19 10.15
C GLU A 108 13.28 8.72 11.42
N LYS A 109 12.59 9.87 11.33
CA LYS A 109 11.78 10.39 12.44
C LYS A 109 10.58 9.48 12.72
N LYS A 110 9.91 8.99 11.68
CA LYS A 110 8.72 8.11 11.79
C LYS A 110 9.07 6.67 12.21
N ARG A 111 10.31 6.21 12.01
CA ARG A 111 10.80 4.89 12.45
C ARG A 111 10.94 4.77 13.98
N LYS A 112 11.00 5.89 14.70
CA LYS A 112 11.22 5.95 16.16
C LYS A 112 9.93 6.04 16.98
N VAL A 113 8.77 5.98 16.32
CA VAL A 113 7.43 5.97 16.90
C VAL A 113 6.83 4.60 16.66
#